data_AF-A0A1B8R6T9-F1
#
_entry.id   AF-A0A1B8R6T9-F1
#
_cell.length_a   1.000
_cell.length_b   1.000
_cell.length_c   1.000
_cell.angle_alpha   90.00
_cell.angle_beta   90.00
_cell.angle_gamma   90.00
#
_symmetry.space_group_name_H-M   'P 1'
#
loop_
_entity.id
_entity.type
_entity.pdbx_description
1 polymer ?
#
loop_
_entity_poly.entity_id
_entity_poly.type
_entity_poly.pdbx_seq_one_letter_code
_entity_poly.pdbx_strand_id
1 'polypeptide(L)'
;MQIEIKGKLPGDPQGRVLAIEAAAKAICQQAGTDPADAAVMMLLTAAAHLFTVYSGKPSSENIMGLARSLGCATVAADEFFRLKAATSMEGSGE
;
A
#
# COMPACT_ATOMS: atom_id res chain seq x y z
N MET A 1 -14.71 -7.38 -15.00
CA MET A 1 -14.17 -6.04 -14.69
C MET A 1 -12.77 -5.98 -15.29
N GLN A 2 -12.48 -4.95 -16.09
CA GLN A 2 -11.18 -4.77 -16.75
C GLN A 2 -10.65 -3.40 -16.32
N ILE A 3 -9.43 -3.37 -15.75
CA ILE A 3 -8.76 -2.13 -15.33
C ILE A 3 -7.70 -1.82 -16.37
N GLU A 4 -7.82 -0.68 -17.06
CA GLU A 4 -6.80 -0.14 -17.95
C GLU A 4 -5.92 0.86 -17.20
N ILE A 5 -4.64 0.54 -17.06
CA ILE A 5 -3.64 1.48 -16.54
C ILE A 5 -3.15 2.32 -17.72
N LYS A 6 -3.52 3.61 -17.74
CA LYS A 6 -3.05 4.56 -18.76
C LYS A 6 -1.77 5.24 -18.27
N GLY A 7 -0.68 5.15 -19.05
CA GLY A 7 0.59 5.81 -18.76
C GLY A 7 1.81 4.88 -18.87
N LYS A 8 3.00 5.44 -18.70
CA LYS A 8 4.25 4.67 -18.72
C LYS A 8 4.43 3.99 -17.36
N LEU A 9 4.58 2.66 -17.36
CA LEU A 9 4.88 1.91 -16.15
C LEU A 9 6.21 2.42 -15.55
N PRO A 10 6.26 2.72 -14.25
CA PRO A 10 7.50 3.09 -13.59
C PRO A 10 8.55 1.99 -13.73
N GLY A 11 9.76 2.39 -14.13
CA GLY A 11 10.86 1.47 -14.36
C GLY A 11 11.45 0.93 -13.06
N ASP A 12 11.41 1.73 -12.00
CA ASP A 12 11.98 1.44 -10.70
C ASP A 12 10.95 0.80 -9.73
N PRO A 13 11.41 -0.02 -8.77
CA PRO A 13 10.54 -0.70 -7.82
C PRO A 13 9.66 0.24 -6.98
N GLN A 14 10.18 1.42 -6.61
CA GLN A 14 9.45 2.38 -5.77
C GLN A 14 8.25 2.97 -6.53
N GLY A 15 8.44 3.40 -7.77
CA GLY A 15 7.37 3.93 -8.61
C GLY A 15 6.27 2.89 -8.86
N ARG A 16 6.62 1.61 -8.98
CA ARG A 16 5.62 0.53 -9.14
C ARG A 16 4.74 0.37 -7.90
N VAL A 17 5.32 0.52 -6.70
CA VAL A 17 4.55 0.50 -5.44
C VAL A 17 3.58 1.67 -5.37
N LEU A 18 4.03 2.89 -5.72
CA LEU A 18 3.16 4.08 -5.77
C LEU A 18 2.03 3.96 -6.79
N ALA A 19 2.27 3.30 -7.93
CA ALA A 19 1.23 3.04 -8.92
C ALA A 19 0.16 2.05 -8.41
N ILE A 20 0.56 1.00 -7.70
CA ILE A 20 -0.35 0.04 -7.06
C ILE A 20 -1.19 0.73 -5.99
N GLU A 21 -0.58 1.60 -5.18
CA GLU A 21 -1.28 2.42 -4.18
C GLU A 21 -2.34 3.31 -4.82
N ALA A 22 -1.99 4.06 -5.88
CA ALA A 22 -2.92 4.95 -6.55
C ALA A 22 -4.14 4.19 -7.10
N ALA A 23 -3.92 2.99 -7.65
CA ALA A 23 -4.99 2.12 -8.10
C ALA A 23 -5.85 1.61 -6.92
N ALA A 24 -5.23 1.16 -5.83
CA ALA A 24 -5.91 0.70 -4.62
C ALA A 24 -6.81 1.79 -4.03
N LYS A 25 -6.28 3.00 -3.89
CA LYS A 25 -6.99 4.17 -3.37
C LYS A 25 -8.20 4.52 -4.22
N ALA A 26 -8.03 4.51 -5.55
CA ALA A 26 -9.13 4.77 -6.47
C ALA A 26 -10.26 3.73 -6.36
N ILE A 27 -9.91 2.44 -6.17
CA ILE A 27 -10.88 1.36 -5.97
C ILE A 27 -11.65 1.57 -4.65
N CYS A 28 -10.96 1.83 -3.55
CA CYS A 28 -11.60 2.05 -2.25
C CYS A 28 -12.51 3.28 -2.22
N GLN A 29 -12.07 4.37 -2.86
CA GLN A 29 -12.91 5.56 -3.02
C GLN A 29 -14.19 5.26 -3.80
N GLN A 30 -14.14 4.43 -4.85
CA GLN A 30 -15.34 4.01 -5.57
C GLN A 30 -16.23 3.05 -4.76
N ALA A 31 -15.63 2.20 -3.94
CA ALA A 31 -16.34 1.22 -3.12
C ALA A 31 -16.92 1.81 -1.82
N GLY A 32 -16.58 3.06 -1.46
CA GLY A 32 -16.99 3.68 -0.20
C GLY A 32 -16.33 3.06 1.03
N THR A 33 -15.18 2.40 0.86
CA THR A 33 -14.40 1.77 1.94
C THR A 33 -13.18 2.61 2.30
N ASP A 34 -12.66 2.46 3.51
CA ASP A 34 -11.42 3.13 3.91
C ASP A 34 -10.27 2.72 2.98
N PRO A 35 -9.63 3.66 2.26
CA PRO A 35 -8.46 3.38 1.43
C PRO A 35 -7.28 2.80 2.22
N ALA A 36 -7.18 3.06 3.53
CA ALA A 36 -6.13 2.56 4.38
C ALA A 36 -6.16 1.03 4.49
N ASP A 37 -7.34 0.44 4.65
CA ASP A 37 -7.49 -1.01 4.87
C ASP A 37 -7.02 -1.84 3.67
N ALA A 38 -7.41 -1.44 2.46
CA ALA A 38 -7.02 -2.18 1.25
C ALA A 38 -5.56 -1.94 0.86
N ALA A 39 -5.04 -0.73 1.07
CA ALA A 39 -3.66 -0.41 0.74
C ALA A 39 -2.67 -1.08 1.71
N VAL A 40 -3.01 -1.18 3.01
CA VAL A 40 -2.23 -1.99 3.97
C VAL A 40 -2.19 -3.45 3.52
N MET A 41 -3.34 -4.05 3.17
CA MET A 41 -3.35 -5.43 2.68
C MET A 41 -2.54 -5.61 1.39
N MET A 42 -2.61 -4.66 0.45
CA MET A 42 -1.83 -4.72 -0.79
C MET A 42 -0.33 -4.57 -0.57
N LEU A 43 0.10 -3.65 0.31
CA LEU A 43 1.51 -3.47 0.66
C LEU A 43 2.08 -4.70 1.38
N LEU A 44 1.33 -5.29 2.31
CA LEU A 44 1.71 -6.52 2.99
C LEU A 44 1.81 -7.70 2.01
N THR A 45 0.85 -7.82 1.09
CA THR A 45 0.86 -8.86 0.04
C THR A 45 2.05 -8.68 -0.90
N ALA A 46 2.35 -7.45 -1.31
CA ALA A 46 3.50 -7.13 -2.14
C ALA A 46 4.81 -7.47 -1.41
N ALA A 47 4.94 -7.11 -0.13
CA ALA A 47 6.13 -7.42 0.67
C ALA A 47 6.35 -8.93 0.83
N ALA A 48 5.29 -9.69 1.10
CA ALA A 48 5.36 -11.16 1.16
C ALA A 48 5.77 -11.77 -0.18
N HIS A 49 5.16 -11.31 -1.28
CA HIS A 49 5.49 -11.79 -2.62
C HIS A 49 6.94 -11.49 -3.00
N LEU A 50 7.40 -10.25 -2.82
CA LEU A 50 8.78 -9.85 -3.10
C LEU A 50 9.77 -10.65 -2.25
N PHE A 51 9.46 -10.87 -0.97
CA PHE A 51 10.27 -11.72 -0.11
C PHE A 51 10.39 -13.14 -0.67
N THR A 52 9.29 -13.79 -1.05
CA THR A 52 9.31 -15.15 -1.61
C THR A 52 10.09 -15.20 -2.92
N VAL A 53 9.91 -14.22 -3.80
CA VAL A 53 10.58 -14.17 -5.12
C VAL A 53 12.09 -13.96 -4.98
N TYR A 54 12.52 -13.04 -4.12
CA TYR A 54 13.93 -12.63 -4.05
C TYR A 54 14.75 -13.37 -2.99
N SER A 55 14.12 -13.92 -1.95
CA SER A 55 14.86 -14.71 -0.94
C SER A 55 15.25 -16.10 -1.43
N GLY A 56 14.53 -16.63 -2.44
CA GLY A 56 14.72 -17.98 -2.95
C GLY A 56 14.43 -19.09 -1.92
N LYS A 57 13.84 -18.74 -0.77
CA LYS A 57 13.60 -19.64 0.36
C LYS A 57 12.12 -19.66 0.73
N PRO A 58 11.59 -20.82 1.16
CA PRO A 58 10.29 -20.88 1.81
C PRO A 58 10.23 -19.93 3.00
N SER A 59 9.06 -19.31 3.22
CA SER A 59 8.84 -18.41 4.36
C SER A 59 9.12 -19.07 5.71
N SER A 60 8.92 -20.39 5.83
CA SER A 60 9.23 -21.17 7.02
C SER A 60 10.73 -21.20 7.35
N GLU A 61 11.60 -21.06 6.37
CA GLU A 61 13.07 -21.11 6.54
C GLU A 61 13.68 -19.74 6.84
N ASN A 62 12.94 -18.66 6.60
CA ASN A 62 13.42 -17.30 6.84
C ASN A 62 12.27 -16.39 7.33
N ILE A 63 11.57 -16.88 8.35
CA ILE A 63 10.38 -16.21 8.92
C ILE A 63 10.72 -14.82 9.47
N MET A 64 11.93 -14.63 10.00
CA MET A 64 12.39 -13.33 10.51
C MET A 64 12.61 -12.33 9.38
N GLY A 65 13.10 -12.79 8.21
CA GLY A 65 13.20 -11.95 7.03
C GLY A 65 11.83 -11.51 6.52
N LEU A 66 10.87 -12.43 6.46
CA LEU A 66 9.49 -12.11 6.09
C LEU A 66 8.84 -11.14 7.09
N ALA A 67 8.97 -11.39 8.38
CA ALA A 67 8.45 -10.51 9.43
C ALA A 67 9.04 -9.10 9.34
N ARG A 68 10.34 -8.98 9.02
CA ARG A 68 10.99 -7.69 8.77
C ARG A 68 10.41 -6.99 7.54
N SER A 69 10.23 -7.70 6.42
CA SER A 69 9.63 -7.14 5.21
C SER A 69 8.19 -6.66 5.43
N LEU A 70 7.39 -7.43 6.17
CA LEU A 70 6.03 -7.04 6.54
C LEU A 70 6.03 -5.83 7.49
N GLY A 71 6.91 -5.81 8.50
CA GLY A 71 7.06 -4.66 9.39
C GLY A 71 7.44 -3.37 8.65
N CYS A 72 8.37 -3.45 7.68
CA CYS A 72 8.69 -2.32 6.82
C CYS A 72 7.48 -1.85 5.99
N ALA A 73 6.68 -2.78 5.47
CA ALA A 73 5.46 -2.43 4.74
C ALA A 73 4.39 -1.80 5.64
N THR A 74 4.25 -2.24 6.90
CA THR A 74 3.36 -1.62 7.88
C THR A 74 3.80 -0.20 8.25
N VAL A 75 5.09 0.04 8.48
CA VAL A 75 5.60 1.39 8.76
C VAL A 75 5.45 2.29 7.55
N ALA A 76 5.72 1.78 6.35
CA ALA A 76 5.46 2.49 5.10
C ALA A 76 3.96 2.77 4.92
N ALA A 77 3.07 1.90 5.38
CA ALA A 77 1.65 2.24 5.40
C ALA A 77 1.36 3.36 6.41
N ASP A 78 1.91 3.30 7.62
CA ASP A 78 1.64 4.26 8.71
C ASP A 78 2.07 5.70 8.38
N GLU A 79 3.26 5.89 7.79
CA GLU A 79 3.71 7.22 7.32
C GLU A 79 2.81 7.78 6.20
N PHE A 80 2.18 6.91 5.40
CA PHE A 80 1.35 7.28 4.26
C PHE A 80 -0.12 7.47 4.63
N PHE A 81 -0.60 6.83 5.72
CA PHE A 81 -1.96 6.96 6.28
C PHE A 81 -2.05 7.91 7.48
N ARG A 82 -1.00 8.68 7.79
CA ARG A 82 -1.17 9.94 8.53
C ARG A 82 -2.11 10.83 7.72
N LEU A 83 -3.41 10.64 7.98
CA LEU A 83 -4.52 11.47 7.56
C LEU A 83 -4.02 12.92 7.61
N LYS A 84 -4.18 13.64 6.49
CA LYS A 84 -4.20 15.11 6.51
C LYS A 84 -4.88 15.49 7.81
N ALA A 85 -4.15 16.13 8.72
CA ALA A 85 -4.70 16.60 9.98
C ALA A 85 -6.06 17.19 9.65
N ALA A 86 -7.11 16.63 10.26
CA ALA A 86 -8.48 17.02 9.99
C ALA A 86 -8.47 18.54 9.88
N THR A 87 -8.70 19.06 8.67
CA THR A 87 -8.73 20.50 8.42
C THR A 87 -9.63 21.05 9.50
N SER A 88 -9.05 21.84 10.40
CA SER A 88 -9.74 22.51 11.47
C SER A 88 -11.08 22.98 10.91
N MET A 89 -12.19 22.49 11.45
CA MET A 89 -13.47 23.18 11.30
C MET A 89 -13.32 24.50 12.06
N GLU A 90 -12.65 25.47 11.45
CA GLU A 90 -12.87 26.87 11.75
C GLU A 90 -14.02 27.33 10.86
N GLY A 91 -15.16 27.57 11.52
CA GLY A 91 -16.20 28.49 11.06
C GLY A 91 -17.23 27.93 10.08
N SER A 92 -18.40 27.59 10.60
CA SER A 92 -19.71 28.01 10.06
C SER A 92 -20.82 27.49 10.97
N GLY A 93 -21.44 28.38 11.75
CA GLY A 93 -22.61 28.05 12.56
C GLY A 93 -22.95 29.15 13.56
N GLU A 94 -23.53 30.23 13.03
CA GLU A 94 -24.42 31.24 13.64
C GLU A 94 -24.14 31.80 15.05
#